data_AF-A0A7S4IMR4-F1
#
_entry.id   AF-A0A7S4IMR4-F1
#
_cell.length_a   1.000
_cell.length_b   1.000
_cell.length_c   1.000
_cell.angle_alpha   90.00
_cell.angle_beta   90.00
_cell.angle_gamma   90.00
#
_symmetry.space_group_name_H-M   'P 1'
#
loop_
_entity.id
_entity.type
_entity.pdbx_description
1 polymer ?
#
loop_
_entity_poly.entity_id
_entity_poly.type
_entity_poly.pdbx_seq_one_letter_code
_entity_poly.pdbx_strand_id
1 'polypeptide(L)'
;EPSPQLGNSSNPPAFRHVYDSSDDQDNVKDQLSLDRKPDIVQKANIHSNTTIFRAYECAECKRKFNTTHLLDLHLEEAHSPFFQVAAERHDTQLYKCLLSSCLLRFDTPKDRKLHWREQHSIAGKPEPPF
;
A
#
# COMPACT_ATOMS: atom_id res chain seq x y z
N GLU A 1 -2.93 -13.97 66.00
CA GLU A 1 -2.06 -13.99 64.80
C GLU A 1 -2.95 -14.09 63.57
N PRO A 2 -3.01 -13.04 62.74
CA PRO A 2 -3.38 -13.20 61.34
C PRO A 2 -2.39 -12.49 60.39
N SER A 3 -2.10 -13.15 59.28
CA SER A 3 -1.19 -12.70 58.21
C SER A 3 -1.68 -11.41 57.52
N PRO A 4 -0.78 -10.51 57.08
CA PRO A 4 -1.13 -9.42 56.18
C PRO A 4 -1.04 -9.85 54.71
N GLN A 5 -2.14 -9.70 53.99
CA GLN A 5 -2.20 -9.76 52.52
C GLN A 5 -1.92 -8.35 51.95
N LEU A 6 -0.79 -8.17 51.27
CA LEU A 6 -0.50 -7.03 50.38
C LEU A 6 -0.88 -7.50 48.97
N GLY A 7 -1.78 -6.85 48.21
CA GLY A 7 -1.72 -5.46 47.79
C GLY A 7 -1.40 -5.46 46.29
N ASN A 8 -2.40 -5.22 45.47
CA ASN A 8 -2.40 -5.29 44.01
C ASN A 8 -2.04 -3.94 43.36
N SER A 9 -1.13 -3.92 42.38
CA SER A 9 -1.20 -3.03 41.20
C SER A 9 -0.03 -3.23 40.23
N SER A 10 -0.41 -3.37 38.95
CA SER A 10 0.26 -2.80 37.77
C SER A 10 1.63 -3.33 37.33
N ASN A 11 1.65 -4.20 36.30
CA ASN A 11 2.07 -3.88 34.92
C ASN A 11 2.22 -5.17 34.06
N PRO A 12 2.00 -5.11 32.73
CA PRO A 12 2.03 -6.27 31.84
C PRO A 12 3.46 -6.76 31.55
N PRO A 13 3.67 -8.04 31.18
CA PRO A 13 5.01 -8.57 31.01
C PRO A 13 5.62 -8.13 29.68
N ALA A 14 6.83 -7.58 29.78
CA ALA A 14 7.73 -7.33 28.66
C ALA A 14 8.09 -8.65 27.95
N PHE A 15 7.84 -8.74 26.65
CA PHE A 15 8.34 -9.85 25.82
C PHE A 15 9.86 -9.70 25.65
N ARG A 16 10.60 -10.53 26.40
CA ARG A 16 12.05 -10.64 26.32
C ARG A 16 12.41 -11.64 25.24
N HIS A 17 13.13 -11.18 24.22
CA HIS A 17 13.82 -12.03 23.25
C HIS A 17 14.79 -12.98 23.98
N VAL A 18 14.64 -14.28 23.72
CA VAL A 18 15.72 -15.26 23.84
C VAL A 18 15.70 -16.05 22.54
N TYR A 19 16.69 -15.79 21.69
CA TYR A 19 17.02 -16.64 20.55
C TYR A 19 17.82 -17.82 21.12
N ASP A 20 17.21 -19.00 21.09
CA ASP A 20 17.87 -20.25 21.47
C ASP A 20 18.59 -20.81 20.24
N SER A 21 19.92 -20.83 20.32
CA SER A 21 20.78 -21.58 19.40
C SER A 21 20.77 -23.04 19.83
N SER A 22 20.24 -23.91 18.97
CA SER A 22 20.54 -25.34 19.02
C SER A 22 20.95 -25.79 17.62
N ASP A 23 22.24 -26.06 17.49
CA ASP A 23 22.89 -26.69 16.34
C ASP A 23 22.39 -28.13 16.17
N ASP A 24 21.80 -28.44 15.02
CA ASP A 24 21.82 -29.80 14.47
C ASP A 24 22.17 -29.70 12.98
N GLN A 25 23.38 -30.14 12.67
CA GLN A 25 23.86 -30.32 11.31
C GLN A 25 23.22 -31.58 10.74
N ASP A 26 22.35 -31.44 9.75
CA ASP A 26 22.08 -32.50 8.79
C ASP A 26 22.17 -31.99 7.35
N ASN A 27 23.20 -32.52 6.70
CA ASN A 27 23.60 -32.43 5.32
C ASN A 27 22.48 -32.93 4.38
N VAL A 28 21.84 -32.03 3.64
CA VAL A 28 21.14 -32.36 2.40
C VAL A 28 21.69 -31.47 1.28
N LYS A 29 22.49 -32.11 0.43
CA LYS A 29 22.91 -31.57 -0.87
C LYS A 29 21.71 -31.38 -1.78
N ASP A 30 21.89 -30.41 -2.68
CA ASP A 30 21.38 -30.33 -4.04
C ASP A 30 20.13 -29.47 -4.35
N GLN A 31 20.47 -28.38 -5.06
CA GLN A 31 19.73 -27.71 -6.13
C GLN A 31 18.62 -26.70 -5.77
N LEU A 32 19.03 -25.46 -5.49
CA LEU A 32 18.35 -24.28 -6.06
C LEU A 32 19.37 -23.41 -6.78
N SER A 33 19.27 -23.38 -8.11
CA SER A 33 20.07 -22.58 -9.02
C SER A 33 19.97 -21.09 -8.68
N LEU A 34 21.05 -20.55 -8.13
CA LEU A 34 21.33 -19.12 -8.06
C LEU A 34 21.62 -18.61 -9.47
N ASP A 35 20.56 -18.33 -10.23
CA ASP A 35 20.62 -17.47 -11.41
C ASP A 35 19.69 -16.28 -11.21
N ARG A 36 19.99 -15.45 -10.22
CA ARG A 36 19.67 -14.03 -10.32
C ARG A 36 20.52 -13.49 -11.47
N LYS A 37 19.94 -13.42 -12.67
CA LYS A 37 20.48 -12.60 -13.77
C LYS A 37 19.91 -11.20 -13.66
N PRO A 38 20.67 -10.18 -13.23
CA PRO A 38 20.27 -8.79 -13.40
C PRO A 38 20.85 -8.32 -14.73
N ASP A 39 20.17 -8.55 -15.85
CA ASP A 39 20.48 -7.79 -17.07
C ASP A 39 19.39 -7.93 -18.13
N ILE A 40 18.47 -6.95 -18.16
CA ILE A 40 18.00 -6.43 -19.44
C ILE A 40 18.06 -4.91 -19.33
N VAL A 41 19.26 -4.35 -19.46
CA VAL A 41 19.43 -3.01 -20.02
C VAL A 41 18.81 -3.07 -21.42
N GLN A 42 17.53 -2.67 -21.53
CA GLN A 42 16.89 -2.48 -22.82
C GLN A 42 17.59 -1.31 -23.50
N LYS A 43 18.46 -1.63 -24.47
CA LYS A 43 19.04 -0.66 -25.40
C LYS A 43 17.89 0.11 -26.08
N ALA A 44 17.69 1.35 -25.65
CA ALA A 44 16.78 2.27 -26.31
C ALA A 44 17.47 2.85 -27.55
N ASN A 45 17.08 2.38 -28.73
CA ASN A 45 17.43 3.03 -30.00
C ASN A 45 16.58 4.30 -30.12
N ILE A 46 17.23 5.46 -30.08
CA ILE A 46 16.59 6.77 -30.00
C ILE A 46 16.34 7.29 -31.43
N HIS A 47 15.18 6.96 -32.03
CA HIS A 47 14.55 7.83 -33.01
C HIS A 47 13.07 7.49 -33.26
N SER A 48 12.18 8.07 -32.45
CA SER A 48 10.76 8.18 -32.78
C SER A 48 10.10 9.23 -31.89
N ASN A 49 9.53 10.27 -32.50
CA ASN A 49 8.57 11.17 -31.85
C ASN A 49 7.24 10.41 -31.67
N THR A 50 7.27 9.37 -30.84
CA THR A 50 6.09 8.60 -30.44
C THR A 50 5.92 8.86 -28.96
N THR A 51 4.84 9.53 -28.59
CA THR A 51 4.42 9.67 -27.19
C THR A 51 4.22 8.26 -26.62
N ILE A 52 5.22 7.71 -25.93
CA ILE A 52 5.14 6.38 -25.31
C ILE A 52 4.20 6.52 -24.10
N PHE A 53 2.93 6.13 -24.27
CA PHE A 53 1.99 6.04 -23.16
C PHE A 53 2.35 4.80 -22.32
N ARG A 54 3.12 5.01 -21.24
CA ARG A 54 3.46 3.93 -20.31
C ARG A 54 2.26 3.66 -19.39
N ALA A 55 1.73 2.44 -19.44
CA ALA A 55 0.77 1.96 -18.47
C ALA A 55 1.49 1.36 -17.26
N TYR A 56 0.97 1.60 -16.06
CA TYR A 56 1.40 0.98 -14.81
C TYR A 56 0.51 -0.22 -14.52
N GLU A 57 1.08 -1.36 -14.13
CA GLU A 57 0.33 -2.60 -13.96
C GLU A 57 0.46 -3.13 -12.52
N CYS A 58 -0.65 -3.53 -11.92
CA CYS A 58 -0.64 -4.20 -10.63
C CYS A 58 -0.06 -5.61 -10.77
N ALA A 59 0.97 -5.93 -9.99
CA ALA A 59 1.62 -7.23 -10.03
C ALA A 59 0.68 -8.38 -9.65
N GLU A 60 -0.25 -8.13 -8.72
CA GLU A 60 -1.16 -9.12 -8.14
C GLU A 60 -2.37 -9.40 -9.03
N CYS A 61 -3.09 -8.37 -9.48
CA CYS A 61 -4.34 -8.54 -10.24
C CYS A 61 -4.27 -8.12 -11.71
N LYS A 62 -3.09 -7.70 -12.21
CA LYS A 62 -2.83 -7.34 -13.62
C LYS A 62 -3.68 -6.17 -14.16
N ARG A 63 -4.33 -5.39 -13.29
CA ARG A 63 -5.02 -4.16 -13.67
C ARG A 63 -4.03 -3.09 -14.11
N LYS A 64 -4.40 -2.33 -15.14
CA LYS A 64 -3.59 -1.26 -15.73
C LYS A 64 -4.09 0.12 -15.32
N PHE A 65 -3.15 1.02 -15.09
CA PHE A 65 -3.36 2.39 -14.63
C PHE A 65 -2.55 3.36 -15.51
N ASN A 66 -3.05 4.57 -15.69
CA ASN A 66 -2.41 5.60 -16.51
C ASN A 66 -1.41 6.47 -15.72
N THR A 67 -1.42 6.40 -14.39
CA THR A 67 -0.50 7.11 -13.50
C THR A 67 -0.05 6.20 -12.37
N THR A 68 1.13 6.48 -11.80
CA THR A 68 1.63 5.81 -10.60
C THR A 68 0.68 5.99 -9.42
N HIS A 69 0.17 7.21 -9.23
CA HIS A 69 -0.75 7.53 -8.13
C HIS A 69 -1.98 6.63 -8.13
N LEU A 70 -2.60 6.38 -9.30
CA LEU A 70 -3.76 5.48 -9.36
C LEU A 70 -3.38 4.02 -9.06
N LEU A 71 -2.17 3.58 -9.43
CA LEU A 71 -1.67 2.27 -9.05
C LEU A 71 -1.47 2.20 -7.52
N ASP A 72 -0.84 3.21 -6.92
CA ASP A 72 -0.59 3.26 -5.47
C ASP A 72 -1.90 3.23 -4.67
N LEU A 73 -2.88 4.04 -5.08
CA LEU A 73 -4.23 4.01 -4.49
C LEU A 73 -4.87 2.63 -4.61
N HIS A 74 -4.71 1.96 -5.74
CA HIS A 74 -5.24 0.61 -5.92
C HIS A 74 -4.55 -0.41 -5.02
N LEU A 75 -3.22 -0.34 -4.88
CA LEU A 75 -2.47 -1.23 -3.98
C LEU A 75 -2.94 -1.04 -2.53
N GLU A 76 -3.13 0.21 -2.10
CA GLU A 76 -3.67 0.51 -0.78
C GLU A 76 -5.11 -0.03 -0.61
N GLU A 77 -6.02 0.32 -1.51
CA GLU A 77 -7.46 0.02 -1.35
C GLU A 77 -7.83 -1.44 -1.60
N ALA A 78 -7.08 -2.16 -2.44
CA ALA A 78 -7.44 -3.51 -2.88
C ALA A 78 -6.52 -4.62 -2.34
N HIS A 79 -5.28 -4.29 -2.00
CA HIS A 79 -4.25 -5.27 -1.66
C HIS A 79 -3.61 -5.04 -0.28
N SER A 80 -3.90 -3.93 0.40
CA SER A 80 -3.35 -3.66 1.73
C SER A 80 -4.25 -4.19 2.86
N PRO A 81 -3.75 -5.12 3.70
CA PRO A 81 -4.46 -5.54 4.92
C PRO A 81 -4.73 -4.38 5.88
N PHE A 82 -3.87 -3.35 5.85
CA PHE A 82 -4.06 -2.15 6.66
C PHE A 82 -5.37 -1.43 6.30
N PHE A 83 -5.70 -1.34 5.01
CA PHE A 83 -6.92 -0.69 4.56
C PHE A 83 -8.16 -1.46 5.02
N GLN A 84 -8.10 -2.80 4.98
CA GLN A 84 -9.17 -3.65 5.49
C GLN A 84 -9.41 -3.44 6.99
N VAL A 85 -8.36 -3.45 7.80
CA VAL A 85 -8.47 -3.22 9.25
C VAL A 85 -8.96 -1.81 9.57
N ALA A 86 -8.46 -0.79 8.85
CA ALA A 86 -8.90 0.59 9.04
C ALA A 86 -10.39 0.76 8.67
N ALA A 87 -10.84 0.10 7.60
CA ALA A 87 -12.25 0.09 7.22
C ALA A 87 -13.13 -0.63 8.26
N GLU A 88 -12.67 -1.76 8.82
CA GLU A 88 -13.36 -2.48 9.90
C GLU A 88 -13.47 -1.66 11.19
N ARG A 89 -12.47 -0.83 11.48
CA ARG A 89 -12.46 0.09 12.64
C ARG A 89 -13.33 1.33 12.43
N HIS A 90 -13.93 1.48 11.24
CA HIS A 90 -14.66 2.68 10.84
C HIS A 90 -13.81 3.96 10.91
N ASP A 91 -12.52 3.84 10.60
CA ASP A 91 -11.66 5.02 10.47
C ASP A 91 -12.21 5.90 9.33
N THR A 92 -12.39 7.18 9.61
CA THR A 92 -12.84 8.16 8.62
C THR A 92 -11.68 8.60 7.74
N GLN A 93 -11.96 9.03 6.51
CA GLN A 93 -11.01 9.61 5.57
C GLN A 93 -9.94 8.65 4.99
N LEU A 94 -10.33 7.41 4.68
CA LEU A 94 -9.43 6.40 4.10
C LEU A 94 -9.20 6.58 2.59
N TYR A 95 -10.18 7.08 1.86
CA TYR A 95 -10.12 7.17 0.41
C TYR A 95 -9.48 8.49 -0.03
N LYS A 96 -8.28 8.46 -0.61
CA LYS A 96 -7.62 9.66 -1.12
C LYS A 96 -8.18 10.05 -2.50
N CYS A 97 -8.09 11.33 -2.85
CA CYS A 97 -8.47 11.80 -4.18
C CYS A 97 -7.67 11.10 -5.30
N LEU A 98 -8.32 10.90 -6.46
CA LEU A 98 -7.69 10.30 -7.64
C LEU A 98 -6.67 11.23 -8.33
N LEU A 99 -6.69 12.53 -8.02
CA LEU A 99 -5.69 13.48 -8.49
C LEU A 99 -4.54 13.54 -7.48
N SER A 100 -3.30 13.31 -7.92
CA SER A 100 -2.13 13.31 -7.01
C SER A 100 -1.84 14.66 -6.36
N SER A 101 -2.24 15.77 -6.99
CA SER A 101 -2.10 17.11 -6.41
C SER A 101 -3.24 17.49 -5.45
N CYS A 102 -4.30 16.67 -5.36
CA CYS A 102 -5.42 16.92 -4.46
C CYS A 102 -5.23 16.17 -3.14
N LEU A 103 -5.18 16.91 -2.03
CA LEU A 103 -4.93 16.35 -0.69
C LEU A 103 -6.21 15.91 0.04
N LEU A 104 -7.38 16.04 -0.59
CA LEU A 104 -8.65 15.69 0.02
C LEU A 104 -8.81 14.17 0.16
N ARG A 105 -9.44 13.79 1.27
CA ARG A 105 -9.73 12.41 1.64
C ARG A 105 -11.22 12.26 1.95
N PHE A 106 -11.73 11.06 1.77
CA PHE A 106 -13.16 10.76 1.82
C PHE A 106 -13.40 9.49 2.64
N ASP A 107 -14.58 9.42 3.24
CA ASP A 107 -15.00 8.25 4.02
C ASP A 107 -15.49 7.13 3.11
N THR A 108 -16.02 7.48 1.93
CA THR A 108 -16.55 6.52 0.97
C THR A 108 -15.98 6.73 -0.43
N PRO A 109 -15.88 5.66 -1.24
CA PRO A 109 -15.45 5.78 -2.63
C PRO A 109 -16.49 6.52 -3.49
N LYS A 110 -17.75 6.59 -3.05
CA LYS A 110 -18.83 7.36 -3.71
C LYS A 110 -18.57 8.85 -3.59
N ASP A 111 -18.21 9.33 -2.40
CA ASP A 111 -17.92 10.75 -2.15
C ASP A 111 -16.66 11.19 -2.90
N ARG A 112 -15.62 10.35 -2.91
CA ARG A 112 -14.43 10.56 -3.75
C ARG A 112 -14.79 10.72 -5.22
N LYS A 113 -15.66 9.85 -5.76
CA LYS A 113 -16.06 9.89 -7.17
C LYS A 113 -16.89 11.13 -7.48
N LEU A 114 -17.75 11.56 -6.55
CA LEU A 114 -18.47 12.82 -6.66
C LEU A 114 -17.49 13.99 -6.72
N HIS A 115 -16.57 14.08 -5.76
CA HIS A 115 -15.54 15.12 -5.72
C HIS A 115 -14.73 15.17 -7.02
N TRP A 116 -14.26 14.03 -7.53
CA TRP A 116 -13.56 13.98 -8.81
C TRP A 116 -14.38 14.58 -9.95
N ARG A 117 -15.67 14.23 -10.05
CA ARG A 117 -16.56 14.77 -11.08
C ARG A 117 -16.73 16.28 -10.94
N GLU A 118 -16.80 16.78 -9.73
CA GLU A 118 -17.11 18.20 -9.49
C GLU A 118 -15.89 19.11 -9.56
N GLN A 119 -14.72 18.64 -9.16
CA GLN A 119 -13.53 19.48 -8.95
C GLN A 119 -12.41 19.20 -9.96
N HIS A 120 -12.42 18.03 -10.61
CA HIS A 120 -11.29 17.59 -11.46
C HIS A 120 -11.71 17.09 -12.85
N SER A 121 -12.98 16.71 -13.04
CA SER A 121 -13.48 16.34 -14.36
C SER A 121 -13.58 17.58 -15.23
N ILE A 122 -12.73 17.64 -16.25
CA ILE A 122 -12.71 18.69 -17.28
C ILE A 122 -14.06 18.73 -18.04
N ALA A 123 -14.82 17.63 -18.04
CA ALA A 123 -16.18 17.60 -18.55
C ALA A 123 -17.18 18.09 -17.49
N GLY A 124 -17.24 19.41 -17.29
CA GLY A 124 -18.48 20.06 -16.83
C GLY A 124 -18.56 20.53 -15.36
N LYS A 125 -17.67 21.42 -14.93
CA LYS A 125 -18.14 22.57 -14.12
C LYS A 125 -17.65 23.90 -14.69
N PRO A 126 -18.53 24.92 -14.67
CA PRO A 126 -18.24 26.27 -15.15
C PRO A 126 -17.13 26.90 -14.29
N GLU A 127 -16.41 27.85 -14.90
CA GLU A 127 -15.47 28.73 -14.20
C GLU A 127 -16.02 29.20 -12.85
N PRO A 128 -15.18 29.25 -11.80
CA PRO A 128 -15.54 30.01 -10.62
C PRO A 128 -15.70 31.49 -11.01
N PRO A 129 -16.69 32.22 -10.44
CA PRO A 129 -16.85 33.63 -10.71
C PRO A 129 -15.87 34.43 -9.87
N PHE A 130 -14.55 34.25 -10.08
CA PHE A 130 -13.49 35.16 -9.61
C PHE A 130 -12.26 35.05 -10.51
#